data_AF-A0A9D6J6K2-F1
#
_entry.id   AF-A0A9D6J6K2-F1
#
_cell.length_a   1.000
_cell.length_b   1.000
_cell.length_c   1.000
_cell.angle_alpha   90.00
_cell.angle_beta   90.00
_cell.angle_gamma   90.00
#
_symmetry.space_group_name_H-M   'P 1'
#
loop_
_entity.id
_entity.type
_entity.pdbx_description
1 polymer ?
#
loop_
_entity_poly.entity_id
_entity_poly.type
_entity_poly.pdbx_seq_one_letter_code
_entity_poly.pdbx_strand_id
1 'polypeptide(L)'
;MSLARDISRKGLYLLAIFLCLVNVFSAFSQENPESAKTQEEIPVLSASPTSEQTSLPPDEERLAPEQKASSDSGEVNFSTSAISLSPAEIVTATQALSVVATSTTASSSANTDSALPKEEKHGYFNEDRRNVLVIVAILIALVAFFTYRAQRGKELFIRRISGLSAIDDAVGRATEMGRGVLFVPGIMDMDDIQTIAGVTILGHVAKKTAEYNSPLFAPMTRSFVMSVAQEVVKQSYLEKGRSGDFRADRINYLTDDQFGYVAGVGGLMNREKPAACFYLGTFYAESLILAETGHSVGAIQIAGTAEPSQIPFFVAACDYTLIGEELFAASAYLSRNPREVGSLKGQDISKLVIIFIIILGTVLMSVSQSEWGEKSGGMQKATEAFMDLLKAK
;
A
#
# COMPACT_ATOMS: atom_id res chain seq x y z
N MET A 1 -30.14 37.85 -17.79
CA MET A 1 -29.80 36.60 -18.53
C MET A 1 -28.52 36.70 -19.38
N SER A 2 -27.68 37.75 -19.24
CA SER A 2 -26.42 37.91 -19.99
C SER A 2 -25.16 37.58 -19.16
N LEU A 3 -25.14 37.91 -17.86
CA LEU A 3 -23.96 37.71 -16.99
C LEU A 3 -23.65 36.22 -16.66
N ALA A 4 -24.68 35.38 -16.57
CA ALA A 4 -24.52 33.96 -16.22
C ALA A 4 -23.94 33.11 -17.37
N ARG A 5 -24.07 33.57 -18.62
CA ARG A 5 -23.47 32.91 -19.78
C ARG A 5 -21.98 33.25 -19.96
N ASP A 6 -21.55 34.43 -19.53
CA ASP A 6 -20.14 34.84 -19.59
C ASP A 6 -19.27 34.19 -18.51
N ILE A 7 -19.84 33.94 -17.32
CA ILE A 7 -19.12 33.28 -16.22
C ILE A 7 -18.95 31.78 -16.49
N SER A 8 -19.96 31.12 -17.07
CA SER A 8 -19.88 29.72 -17.52
C SER A 8 -18.86 29.54 -18.65
N ARG A 9 -18.77 30.50 -19.59
CA ARG A 9 -17.75 30.44 -20.65
C ARG A 9 -16.35 30.64 -20.10
N LYS A 10 -16.08 31.63 -19.25
CA LYS A 10 -14.73 31.89 -18.73
C LYS A 10 -14.18 30.75 -17.88
N GLY A 11 -15.02 30.11 -17.06
CA GLY A 11 -14.64 28.91 -16.30
C GLY A 11 -14.38 27.68 -17.19
N LEU A 12 -15.22 27.47 -18.21
CA LEU A 12 -15.03 26.39 -19.18
C LEU A 12 -13.83 26.63 -20.10
N TYR A 13 -13.53 27.89 -20.44
CA TYR A 13 -12.32 28.26 -21.18
C TYR A 13 -11.06 28.09 -20.34
N LEU A 14 -11.07 28.41 -19.03
CA LEU A 14 -9.91 28.13 -18.16
C LEU A 14 -9.70 26.62 -17.98
N LEU A 15 -10.78 25.85 -17.82
CA LEU A 15 -10.71 24.40 -17.73
C LEU A 15 -10.28 23.77 -19.06
N ALA A 16 -10.77 24.27 -20.19
CA ALA A 16 -10.36 23.83 -21.51
C ALA A 16 -8.91 24.24 -21.83
N ILE A 17 -8.46 25.42 -21.43
CA ILE A 17 -7.05 25.84 -21.55
C ILE A 17 -6.16 24.97 -20.65
N PHE A 18 -6.59 24.64 -19.43
CA PHE A 18 -5.86 23.74 -18.54
C PHE A 18 -5.79 22.31 -19.10
N LEU A 19 -6.92 21.75 -19.56
CA LEU A 19 -6.98 20.43 -20.18
C LEU A 19 -6.24 20.38 -21.54
N CYS A 20 -6.28 21.47 -22.31
CA CYS A 20 -5.56 21.59 -23.56
C CYS A 20 -4.06 21.79 -23.32
N LEU A 21 -3.63 22.52 -22.28
CA LEU A 21 -2.22 22.59 -21.89
C LEU A 21 -1.69 21.25 -21.38
N VAL A 22 -2.49 20.49 -20.63
CA VAL A 22 -2.14 19.13 -20.16
C VAL A 22 -2.07 18.15 -21.34
N ASN A 23 -3.04 18.19 -22.27
CA ASN A 23 -3.02 17.33 -23.46
C ASN A 23 -1.98 17.75 -24.50
N VAL A 24 -1.70 19.05 -24.68
CA VAL A 24 -0.62 19.56 -25.53
C VAL A 24 0.74 19.16 -24.95
N PHE A 25 0.90 19.09 -23.62
CA PHE A 25 2.12 18.56 -23.00
C PHE A 25 2.28 17.03 -23.20
N SER A 26 1.15 16.30 -23.24
CA SER A 26 1.13 14.87 -23.58
C SER A 26 1.37 14.62 -25.07
N ALA A 27 0.87 15.50 -25.94
CA ALA A 27 1.04 15.41 -27.40
C ALA A 27 2.43 15.87 -27.85
N PHE A 28 3.03 16.88 -27.20
CA PHE A 28 4.44 17.27 -27.44
C PHE A 28 5.45 16.26 -26.85
N SER A 29 4.99 15.33 -26.00
CA SER A 29 5.80 14.17 -25.58
C SER A 29 5.70 12.99 -26.56
N GLN A 30 4.89 13.10 -27.61
CA GLN A 30 4.82 12.13 -28.71
C GLN A 30 5.29 12.76 -30.03
N GLU A 31 6.60 12.80 -30.24
CA GLU A 31 7.22 12.68 -31.57
C GLU A 31 8.38 11.67 -31.39
N ASN A 32 8.59 10.65 -32.23
CA ASN A 32 8.42 10.56 -33.67
C ASN A 32 8.22 9.07 -34.08
N PRO A 33 7.18 8.70 -34.86
CA PRO A 33 6.94 7.32 -35.27
C PRO A 33 7.72 7.00 -36.57
N GLU A 34 9.04 6.83 -36.47
CA GLU A 34 9.85 6.44 -37.64
C GLU A 34 10.68 5.15 -37.47
N SER A 35 10.38 4.32 -36.46
CA SER A 35 11.07 3.03 -36.28
C SER A 35 10.11 1.85 -36.07
N ALA A 36 9.00 1.80 -36.79
CA ALA A 36 8.13 0.62 -36.83
C ALA A 36 7.75 0.30 -38.27
N LYS A 37 8.72 -0.20 -39.05
CA LYS A 37 8.42 -1.03 -40.22
C LYS A 37 9.07 -2.40 -40.04
N THR A 38 8.29 -3.39 -40.44
CA THR A 38 8.64 -4.80 -40.66
C THR A 38 8.44 -5.72 -39.46
N GLN A 39 7.20 -6.15 -39.23
CA GLN A 39 6.93 -7.55 -38.93
C GLN A 39 5.76 -8.04 -39.77
N GLU A 40 6.04 -9.10 -40.53
CA GLU A 40 5.13 -9.81 -41.41
C GLU A 40 4.00 -10.50 -40.64
N GLU A 41 2.86 -10.54 -41.31
CA GLU A 41 1.61 -11.20 -40.99
C GLU A 41 1.81 -12.73 -40.89
N ILE A 42 1.34 -13.36 -39.81
CA ILE A 42 1.13 -14.82 -39.75
C ILE A 42 -0.30 -15.08 -39.21
N PRO A 43 -1.06 -16.02 -39.79
CA PRO A 43 -2.52 -16.04 -39.67
C PRO A 43 -3.01 -16.68 -38.37
N VAL A 44 -4.12 -16.14 -37.87
CA VAL A 44 -4.92 -16.66 -36.76
C VAL A 44 -5.60 -17.97 -37.19
N LEU A 45 -5.21 -19.10 -36.58
CA LEU A 45 -5.96 -20.35 -36.67
C LEU A 45 -6.91 -20.44 -35.47
N SER A 46 -8.20 -20.36 -35.77
CA SER A 46 -9.32 -20.65 -34.88
C SER A 46 -9.37 -22.14 -34.52
N ALA A 47 -9.36 -22.47 -33.23
CA ALA A 47 -9.76 -23.79 -32.76
C ALA A 47 -10.59 -23.66 -31.48
N SER A 48 -11.85 -24.04 -31.59
CA SER A 48 -12.83 -24.21 -30.52
C SER A 48 -12.42 -25.35 -29.58
N PRO A 49 -12.67 -25.30 -28.27
CA PRO A 49 -12.48 -26.46 -27.41
C PRO A 49 -13.67 -27.41 -27.52
N THR A 50 -13.44 -28.59 -28.08
CA THR A 50 -14.31 -29.76 -27.96
C THR A 50 -14.08 -30.39 -26.59
N SER A 51 -15.12 -30.43 -25.76
CA SER A 51 -15.13 -31.14 -24.48
C SER A 51 -15.30 -32.64 -24.70
N GLU A 52 -14.22 -33.42 -24.56
CA GLU A 52 -14.30 -34.87 -24.36
C GLU A 52 -14.43 -35.16 -22.86
N GLN A 53 -15.62 -35.61 -22.46
CA GLN A 53 -15.86 -36.24 -21.17
C GLN A 53 -15.34 -37.69 -21.24
N THR A 54 -14.28 -37.99 -20.50
CA THR A 54 -13.88 -39.38 -20.25
C THR A 54 -14.44 -39.83 -18.90
N SER A 55 -15.36 -40.80 -18.97
CA SER A 55 -16.00 -41.51 -17.87
C SER A 55 -15.02 -42.44 -17.14
N LEU A 56 -15.02 -42.40 -15.80
CA LEU A 56 -14.40 -43.40 -14.92
C LEU A 56 -15.39 -44.55 -14.64
N PRO A 57 -14.96 -45.83 -14.65
CA PRO A 57 -15.75 -46.95 -14.14
C PRO A 57 -15.51 -47.21 -12.63
N PRO A 58 -16.40 -47.98 -11.96
CA PRO A 58 -16.59 -47.92 -10.51
C PRO A 58 -15.86 -49.02 -9.69
N ASP A 59 -15.67 -48.65 -8.42
CA ASP A 59 -15.63 -49.44 -7.17
C ASP A 59 -14.72 -50.67 -7.03
N GLU A 60 -13.74 -50.55 -6.13
CA GLU A 60 -13.27 -51.67 -5.32
C GLU A 60 -13.16 -51.26 -3.83
N GLU A 61 -13.83 -52.05 -3.01
CA GLU A 61 -14.19 -51.89 -1.61
C GLU A 61 -12.98 -52.14 -0.68
N ARG A 62 -12.68 -51.22 0.25
CA ARG A 62 -11.75 -51.51 1.35
C ARG A 62 -12.22 -50.88 2.67
N LEU A 63 -12.63 -51.75 3.58
CA LEU A 63 -13.11 -51.48 4.92
C LEU A 63 -12.07 -50.78 5.82
N ALA A 64 -12.55 -49.80 6.60
CA ALA A 64 -12.01 -49.45 7.91
C ALA A 64 -13.18 -49.09 8.87
N PRO A 65 -13.10 -49.40 10.17
CA PRO A 65 -14.28 -49.68 11.00
C PRO A 65 -14.88 -48.44 11.69
N GLU A 66 -16.21 -48.48 11.85
CA GLU A 66 -16.99 -47.60 12.73
C GLU A 66 -16.63 -47.80 14.21
N GLN A 67 -16.53 -46.70 14.97
CA GLN A 67 -16.74 -46.72 16.42
C GLN A 67 -17.82 -45.71 16.82
N LYS A 68 -18.87 -46.26 17.43
CA LYS A 68 -20.02 -45.59 18.04
C LYS A 68 -19.62 -44.76 19.25
N ALA A 69 -20.28 -43.62 19.37
CA ALA A 69 -20.35 -42.82 20.58
C ALA A 69 -21.00 -43.58 21.74
N SER A 70 -20.38 -43.51 22.92
CA SER A 70 -21.03 -43.76 24.21
C SER A 70 -20.47 -42.79 25.25
N SER A 71 -21.41 -42.15 25.95
CA SER A 71 -21.25 -41.31 27.13
C SER A 71 -20.50 -42.00 28.28
N ASP A 72 -19.56 -41.28 28.91
CA ASP A 72 -19.44 -41.33 30.37
C ASP A 72 -18.88 -40.00 30.91
N SER A 73 -19.51 -39.60 32.01
CA SER A 73 -19.37 -38.44 32.86
C SER A 73 -18.05 -38.40 33.64
N GLY A 74 -17.48 -37.21 33.74
CA GLY A 74 -16.40 -36.88 34.69
C GLY A 74 -16.47 -35.40 35.06
N GLU A 75 -17.35 -35.07 36.00
CA GLU A 75 -17.44 -33.74 36.62
C GLU A 75 -16.18 -33.41 37.43
N VAL A 76 -15.68 -32.18 37.29
CA VAL A 76 -14.96 -31.50 38.38
C VAL A 76 -15.52 -30.06 38.48
N ASN A 77 -16.16 -29.81 39.63
CA ASN A 77 -16.91 -28.62 39.98
C ASN A 77 -16.03 -27.38 40.21
N PHE A 78 -16.49 -26.21 39.71
CA PHE A 78 -16.15 -24.91 40.31
C PHE A 78 -17.46 -24.21 40.72
N SER A 79 -17.65 -24.09 42.03
CA SER A 79 -18.84 -23.53 42.66
C SER A 79 -19.02 -22.05 42.32
N THR A 80 -20.21 -21.69 41.83
CA THR A 80 -20.66 -20.30 41.76
C THR A 80 -21.69 -20.07 42.86
N SER A 81 -21.35 -19.23 43.83
CA SER A 81 -22.23 -18.83 44.92
C SER A 81 -23.35 -17.92 44.38
N ALA A 82 -24.59 -18.35 44.52
CA ALA A 82 -25.76 -17.52 44.21
C ALA A 82 -25.93 -16.42 45.27
N ILE A 83 -25.92 -15.15 44.83
CA ILE A 83 -26.43 -14.02 45.61
C ILE A 83 -27.78 -13.64 45.00
N SER A 84 -28.83 -13.79 45.80
CA SER A 84 -30.20 -13.36 45.53
C SER A 84 -30.29 -11.82 45.53
N LEU A 85 -30.80 -11.23 44.45
CA LEU A 85 -31.12 -9.80 44.34
C LEU A 85 -32.63 -9.60 44.19
N SER A 86 -33.16 -8.62 44.92
CA SER A 86 -34.59 -8.30 45.09
C SER A 86 -35.18 -7.43 43.97
N PRO A 87 -36.53 -7.38 43.80
CA PRO A 87 -37.20 -6.90 42.59
C PRO A 87 -37.31 -5.36 42.43
N ALA A 88 -36.23 -4.61 42.63
CA ALA A 88 -36.26 -3.14 42.57
C ALA A 88 -35.41 -2.49 41.45
N GLU A 89 -34.67 -3.25 40.64
CA GLU A 89 -33.72 -2.68 39.66
C GLU A 89 -33.98 -3.10 38.20
N ILE A 90 -35.18 -3.61 37.88
CA ILE A 90 -35.61 -3.92 36.50
C ILE A 90 -36.47 -2.80 35.89
N VAL A 91 -36.73 -1.71 36.62
CA VAL A 91 -37.52 -0.57 36.15
C VAL A 91 -36.62 0.62 35.78
N THR A 92 -35.83 0.49 34.70
CA THR A 92 -35.26 1.67 34.00
C THR A 92 -35.00 1.44 32.50
N ALA A 93 -35.11 0.23 31.95
CA ALA A 93 -34.72 -0.04 30.56
C ALA A 93 -35.88 -0.14 29.54
N THR A 94 -37.14 0.07 29.92
CA THR A 94 -38.27 -0.19 29.02
C THR A 94 -39.37 0.87 29.13
N GLN A 95 -39.05 2.12 28.79
CA GLN A 95 -40.02 3.17 28.49
C GLN A 95 -39.47 4.09 27.39
N ALA A 96 -39.65 3.68 26.13
CA ALA A 96 -39.75 4.60 25.00
C ALA A 96 -40.24 3.89 23.72
N LEU A 97 -41.21 2.97 23.82
CA LEU A 97 -41.96 2.50 22.65
C LEU A 97 -43.41 2.20 23.05
N SER A 98 -44.35 2.73 22.25
CA SER A 98 -45.80 2.50 22.25
C SER A 98 -46.64 3.06 23.41
N VAL A 99 -47.23 4.25 23.22
CA VAL A 99 -48.65 4.49 23.55
C VAL A 99 -49.26 5.37 22.47
N VAL A 100 -50.26 4.79 21.81
CA VAL A 100 -51.19 5.40 20.86
C VAL A 100 -52.43 5.88 21.63
N ALA A 101 -52.94 7.04 21.22
CA ALA A 101 -54.32 7.51 21.29
C ALA A 101 -54.89 8.16 22.58
N THR A 102 -55.29 9.43 22.36
CA THR A 102 -56.55 10.08 22.79
C THR A 102 -56.51 11.05 23.98
N SER A 103 -56.43 12.34 23.67
CA SER A 103 -57.26 13.37 24.33
C SER A 103 -57.47 14.59 23.41
N THR A 104 -58.60 14.57 22.71
CA THR A 104 -59.61 15.64 22.57
C THR A 104 -59.16 17.09 22.33
N THR A 105 -59.33 17.51 21.06
CA THR A 105 -59.78 18.82 20.53
C THR A 105 -59.53 20.11 21.34
N ALA A 106 -58.65 20.95 20.81
CA ALA A 106 -58.92 22.38 20.62
C ALA A 106 -58.18 22.88 19.37
N SER A 107 -58.95 23.31 18.39
CA SER A 107 -58.55 23.82 17.09
C SER A 107 -57.59 25.01 17.22
N SER A 108 -56.42 24.92 16.60
CA SER A 108 -55.71 26.09 16.09
C SER A 108 -55.03 25.73 14.77
N SER A 109 -55.21 26.62 13.80
CA SER A 109 -55.06 26.40 12.38
C SER A 109 -53.67 25.91 11.97
N ALA A 110 -53.64 24.87 11.14
CA ALA A 110 -52.46 24.43 10.42
C ALA A 110 -52.07 25.48 9.36
N ASN A 111 -50.94 26.15 9.56
CA ASN A 111 -50.16 26.71 8.46
C ASN A 111 -49.21 25.62 7.96
N THR A 112 -49.62 24.98 6.86
CA THR A 112 -48.79 24.05 6.10
C THR A 112 -47.89 24.87 5.16
N ASP A 113 -46.82 25.45 5.70
CA ASP A 113 -45.68 25.84 4.86
C ASP A 113 -44.77 24.62 4.73
N SER A 114 -45.06 23.82 3.70
CA SER A 114 -44.18 22.78 3.18
C SER A 114 -42.91 23.44 2.63
N ALA A 115 -41.97 23.76 3.52
CA ALA A 115 -40.61 24.06 3.13
C ALA A 115 -39.98 22.79 2.54
N LEU A 116 -39.97 22.71 1.20
CA LEU A 116 -39.14 21.77 0.44
C LEU A 116 -37.74 21.74 1.06
N PRO A 117 -37.09 20.57 1.21
CA PRO A 117 -35.71 20.52 1.69
C PRO A 117 -34.88 21.42 0.78
N LYS A 118 -34.29 22.48 1.37
CA LYS A 118 -33.35 23.34 0.65
C LYS A 118 -32.29 22.42 0.04
N GLU A 119 -32.24 22.37 -1.28
CA GLU A 119 -31.06 21.83 -1.97
C GLU A 119 -29.85 22.60 -1.44
N GLU A 120 -29.07 21.97 -0.57
CA GLU A 120 -27.71 22.40 -0.32
C GLU A 120 -26.98 22.27 -1.65
N LYS A 121 -26.85 23.38 -2.36
CA LYS A 121 -25.84 23.51 -3.39
C LYS A 121 -24.50 23.34 -2.71
N HIS A 122 -24.00 22.11 -2.64
CA HIS A 122 -22.59 21.87 -2.39
C HIS A 122 -21.84 22.60 -3.51
N GLY A 123 -21.32 23.79 -3.20
CA GLY A 123 -20.35 24.43 -4.06
C GLY A 123 -19.17 23.47 -4.21
N TYR A 124 -18.79 23.17 -5.45
CA TYR A 124 -17.59 22.37 -5.73
C TYR A 124 -16.32 22.95 -5.11
N PHE A 125 -16.37 24.22 -4.68
CA PHE A 125 -15.27 24.96 -4.09
C PHE A 125 -15.65 25.44 -2.69
N ASN A 126 -14.81 25.11 -1.71
CA ASN A 126 -14.92 25.63 -0.36
C ASN A 126 -13.91 26.78 -0.17
N GLU A 127 -14.39 28.03 -0.17
CA GLU A 127 -13.57 29.25 -0.03
C GLU A 127 -12.77 29.28 1.28
N ASP A 128 -13.31 28.67 2.33
CA ASP A 128 -12.72 28.49 3.66
C ASP A 128 -11.37 27.75 3.62
N ARG A 129 -11.20 26.85 2.65
CA ARG A 129 -10.01 26.00 2.48
C ARG A 129 -9.09 26.44 1.34
N ARG A 130 -9.22 27.67 0.84
CA ARG A 130 -8.38 28.19 -0.26
C ARG A 130 -6.88 28.07 0.02
N ASN A 131 -6.45 28.28 1.26
CA ASN A 131 -5.03 28.17 1.64
C ASN A 131 -4.50 26.74 1.47
N VAL A 132 -5.31 25.73 1.82
CA VAL A 132 -4.97 24.31 1.63
C VAL A 132 -4.83 23.99 0.15
N LEU A 133 -5.74 24.50 -0.69
CA LEU A 133 -5.64 24.31 -2.14
C LEU A 133 -4.34 24.89 -2.71
N VAL A 134 -3.96 26.11 -2.28
CA VAL A 134 -2.70 26.74 -2.73
C VAL A 134 -1.49 25.90 -2.31
N ILE A 135 -1.46 25.41 -1.07
CA ILE A 135 -0.38 24.54 -0.59
C ILE A 135 -0.31 23.26 -1.42
N VAL A 136 -1.43 22.57 -1.61
CA VAL A 136 -1.50 21.33 -2.40
C VAL A 136 -1.06 21.59 -3.84
N ALA A 137 -1.50 22.69 -4.46
CA ALA A 137 -1.09 23.06 -5.81
C ALA A 137 0.42 23.32 -5.91
N ILE A 138 1.03 23.97 -4.91
CA ILE A 138 2.48 24.16 -4.85
C ILE A 138 3.21 22.83 -4.73
N LEU A 139 2.75 21.91 -3.88
CA LEU A 139 3.36 20.59 -3.72
C LEU A 139 3.28 19.78 -5.03
N ILE A 140 2.13 19.79 -5.70
CA ILE A 140 1.95 19.14 -7.00
C ILE A 140 2.88 19.76 -8.04
N ALA A 141 2.96 21.10 -8.10
CA ALA A 141 3.85 21.80 -9.03
C ALA A 141 5.32 21.46 -8.78
N LEU A 142 5.74 21.29 -7.52
CA LEU A 142 7.10 20.94 -7.15
C LEU A 142 7.43 19.51 -7.59
N VAL A 143 6.55 18.54 -7.31
CA VAL A 143 6.71 17.15 -7.77
C VAL A 143 6.74 17.08 -9.30
N ALA A 144 5.82 17.78 -9.98
CA ALA A 144 5.79 17.85 -11.43
C ALA A 144 7.06 18.48 -12.01
N PHE A 145 7.58 19.55 -11.40
CA PHE A 145 8.82 20.21 -11.81
C PHE A 145 10.03 19.26 -11.74
N PHE A 146 10.21 18.54 -10.63
CA PHE A 146 11.31 17.59 -10.49
C PHE A 146 11.15 16.38 -11.42
N THR A 147 9.92 15.89 -11.62
CA THR A 147 9.61 14.83 -12.58
C THR A 147 9.97 15.24 -14.01
N TYR A 148 9.51 16.42 -14.44
CA TYR A 148 9.84 16.97 -15.75
C TYR A 148 11.35 17.18 -15.94
N ARG A 149 12.03 17.69 -14.90
CA ARG A 149 13.47 17.90 -14.91
C ARG A 149 14.26 16.59 -15.04
N ALA A 150 13.82 15.53 -14.36
CA ALA A 150 14.42 14.21 -14.47
C ALA A 150 14.24 13.62 -15.86
N GLN A 151 13.04 13.73 -16.43
CA GLN A 151 12.74 13.26 -17.79
C GLN A 151 13.57 13.97 -18.88
N ARG A 152 14.00 15.21 -18.64
CA ARG A 152 14.92 15.96 -19.52
C ARG A 152 16.39 15.53 -19.39
N GLY A 153 16.67 14.40 -18.76
CA GLY A 153 18.01 13.81 -18.66
C GLY A 153 18.92 14.47 -17.63
N LYS A 154 18.40 15.31 -16.74
CA LYS A 154 19.19 15.80 -15.62
C LYS A 154 19.29 14.70 -14.57
N GLU A 155 20.51 14.26 -14.29
CA GLU A 155 20.77 13.32 -13.21
C GLU A 155 20.37 13.96 -11.87
N LEU A 156 19.36 13.39 -11.23
CA LEU A 156 18.95 13.75 -9.89
C LEU A 156 19.65 12.83 -8.90
N PHE A 157 20.37 13.41 -7.94
CA PHE A 157 21.00 12.65 -6.89
C PHE A 157 19.95 12.06 -5.94
N ILE A 158 19.94 10.73 -5.84
CA ILE A 158 19.22 9.95 -4.84
C ILE A 158 20.24 9.42 -3.83
N ARG A 159 19.92 9.51 -2.53
CA ARG A 159 20.75 8.89 -1.48
C ARG A 159 20.80 7.38 -1.71
N ARG A 160 21.99 6.80 -1.59
CA ARG A 160 22.14 5.33 -1.62
C ARG A 160 21.49 4.71 -0.40
N ILE A 161 20.67 3.68 -0.62
CA ILE A 161 20.03 2.90 0.43
C ILE A 161 20.81 1.57 0.51
N SER A 162 21.48 1.34 1.64
CA SER A 162 22.40 0.20 1.82
C SER A 162 21.73 -1.14 1.56
N GLY A 163 20.50 -1.33 2.08
CA GLY A 163 19.74 -2.57 1.88
C GLY A 163 19.42 -2.86 0.42
N LEU A 164 19.16 -1.84 -0.40
CA LEU A 164 18.89 -2.03 -1.84
C LEU A 164 20.15 -2.35 -2.64
N SER A 165 21.29 -1.74 -2.30
CA SER A 165 22.56 -2.12 -2.93
C SER A 165 22.98 -3.54 -2.59
N ALA A 166 22.60 -4.05 -1.41
CA ALA A 166 22.94 -5.39 -0.97
C ALA A 166 22.11 -6.50 -1.65
N ILE A 167 20.99 -6.17 -2.33
CA ILE A 167 20.14 -7.17 -2.99
C ILE A 167 20.92 -7.93 -4.06
N ASP A 168 21.60 -7.22 -4.95
CA ASP A 168 22.34 -7.84 -6.06
C ASP A 168 23.47 -8.74 -5.54
N ASP A 169 24.19 -8.28 -4.50
CA ASP A 169 25.27 -9.03 -3.84
C ASP A 169 24.73 -10.28 -3.11
N ALA A 170 23.57 -10.16 -2.46
CA ALA A 170 22.91 -11.28 -1.77
C ALA A 170 22.48 -12.38 -2.75
N VAL A 171 21.92 -11.99 -3.91
CA VAL A 171 21.58 -12.97 -4.96
C VAL A 171 22.85 -13.59 -5.54
N GLY A 172 23.90 -12.80 -5.83
CA GLY A 172 25.17 -13.32 -6.33
C GLY A 172 25.81 -14.34 -5.37
N ARG A 173 25.83 -14.03 -4.07
CA ARG A 173 26.28 -14.97 -3.03
C ARG A 173 25.45 -16.25 -2.98
N ALA A 174 24.13 -16.14 -3.13
CA ALA A 174 23.27 -17.32 -3.18
C ALA A 174 23.64 -18.23 -4.35
N THR A 175 23.91 -17.64 -5.52
CA THR A 175 24.43 -18.37 -6.69
C THR A 175 25.77 -19.05 -6.42
N GLU A 176 26.73 -18.32 -5.85
CA GLU A 176 28.07 -18.85 -5.53
C GLU A 176 28.02 -20.02 -4.54
N MET A 177 27.05 -20.01 -3.62
CA MET A 177 26.82 -21.08 -2.66
C MET A 177 25.99 -22.25 -3.22
N GLY A 178 25.49 -22.15 -4.45
CA GLY A 178 24.60 -23.14 -5.05
C GLY A 178 23.26 -23.29 -4.30
N ARG A 179 22.83 -22.25 -3.58
CA ARG A 179 21.63 -22.24 -2.73
C ARG A 179 20.60 -21.28 -3.32
N GLY A 180 19.32 -21.50 -3.00
CA GLY A 180 18.23 -20.67 -3.50
C GLY A 180 18.11 -19.31 -2.83
N VAL A 181 17.22 -18.48 -3.39
CA VAL A 181 16.76 -17.21 -2.85
C VAL A 181 15.30 -17.37 -2.40
N LEU A 182 14.99 -16.90 -1.20
CA LEU A 182 13.62 -16.80 -0.69
C LEU A 182 13.16 -15.34 -0.69
N PHE A 183 11.95 -15.08 -1.16
CA PHE A 183 11.35 -13.75 -1.14
C PHE A 183 9.95 -13.79 -0.54
N VAL A 184 9.68 -12.91 0.42
CA VAL A 184 8.37 -12.75 1.06
C VAL A 184 7.91 -11.29 0.93
N PRO A 185 6.82 -10.99 0.19
CA PRO A 185 6.35 -9.63 -0.03
C PRO A 185 5.42 -9.08 1.07
N GLY A 186 5.46 -9.64 2.28
CA GLY A 186 4.51 -9.36 3.37
C GLY A 186 3.30 -10.29 3.37
N ILE A 187 2.37 -10.05 4.32
CA ILE A 187 1.18 -10.90 4.55
C ILE A 187 -0.16 -10.27 4.10
N MET A 188 -0.12 -9.02 3.66
CA MET A 188 -1.30 -8.26 3.22
C MET A 188 -1.62 -8.53 1.74
N ASP A 189 -2.79 -8.09 1.28
CA ASP A 189 -3.20 -8.21 -0.11
C ASP A 189 -2.65 -7.05 -0.96
N MET A 190 -2.97 -7.04 -2.26
CA MET A 190 -2.56 -6.02 -3.24
C MET A 190 -3.22 -4.66 -3.04
N ASP A 191 -4.18 -4.52 -2.12
CA ASP A 191 -4.75 -3.23 -1.70
C ASP A 191 -3.79 -2.45 -0.79
N ASP A 192 -2.83 -3.14 -0.16
CA ASP A 192 -1.76 -2.53 0.61
C ASP A 192 -0.60 -2.06 -0.29
N ILE A 193 -0.18 -0.81 -0.04
CA ILE A 193 0.86 -0.14 -0.82
C ILE A 193 2.23 -0.81 -0.58
N GLN A 194 2.48 -1.38 0.60
CA GLN A 194 3.75 -2.07 0.87
C GLN A 194 3.84 -3.40 0.11
N THR A 195 2.75 -4.15 0.00
CA THR A 195 2.69 -5.36 -0.83
C THR A 195 3.01 -5.05 -2.29
N ILE A 196 2.43 -3.96 -2.84
CA ILE A 196 2.73 -3.50 -4.21
C ILE A 196 4.24 -3.19 -4.37
N ALA A 197 4.82 -2.49 -3.40
CA ALA A 197 6.24 -2.19 -3.39
C ALA A 197 7.09 -3.48 -3.31
N GLY A 198 6.72 -4.42 -2.44
CA GLY A 198 7.35 -5.73 -2.28
C GLY A 198 7.35 -6.54 -3.58
N VAL A 199 6.20 -6.65 -4.24
CA VAL A 199 6.07 -7.35 -5.54
C VAL A 199 6.86 -6.65 -6.64
N THR A 200 6.96 -5.31 -6.61
CA THR A 200 7.82 -4.58 -7.55
C THR A 200 9.30 -4.91 -7.36
N ILE A 201 9.75 -5.01 -6.11
CA ILE A 201 11.14 -5.40 -5.80
C ILE A 201 11.37 -6.89 -6.15
N LEU A 202 10.38 -7.76 -5.95
CA LEU A 202 10.42 -9.15 -6.40
C LEU A 202 10.72 -9.26 -7.89
N GLY A 203 10.17 -8.36 -8.73
CA GLY A 203 10.51 -8.30 -10.14
C GLY A 203 12.01 -8.07 -10.39
N HIS A 204 12.63 -7.14 -9.66
CA HIS A 204 14.09 -6.92 -9.76
C HIS A 204 14.89 -8.13 -9.29
N VAL A 205 14.52 -8.72 -8.15
CA VAL A 205 15.15 -9.96 -7.64
C VAL A 205 15.01 -11.08 -8.66
N ALA A 206 13.84 -11.25 -9.26
CA ALA A 206 13.57 -12.25 -10.29
C ALA A 206 14.42 -12.06 -11.55
N LYS A 207 14.66 -10.81 -11.98
CA LYS A 207 15.59 -10.53 -13.08
C LYS A 207 17.01 -10.98 -12.75
N LYS A 208 17.46 -10.77 -11.50
CA LYS A 208 18.80 -11.16 -11.05
C LYS A 208 18.94 -12.66 -10.85
N THR A 209 17.95 -13.32 -10.24
CA THR A 209 17.94 -14.78 -10.11
C THR A 209 17.86 -15.46 -11.46
N ALA A 210 17.09 -14.90 -12.40
CA ALA A 210 17.06 -15.37 -13.78
C ALA A 210 18.44 -15.23 -14.43
N GLU A 211 19.10 -14.07 -14.34
CA GLU A 211 20.43 -13.83 -14.90
C GLU A 211 21.49 -14.82 -14.37
N TYR A 212 21.49 -15.07 -13.06
CA TYR A 212 22.45 -15.97 -12.41
C TYR A 212 22.02 -17.43 -12.33
N ASN A 213 20.85 -17.80 -12.88
CA ASN A 213 20.27 -19.15 -12.80
C ASN A 213 20.16 -19.67 -11.36
N SER A 214 19.67 -18.82 -10.46
CA SER A 214 19.46 -19.18 -9.05
C SER A 214 17.99 -19.56 -8.80
N PRO A 215 17.72 -20.63 -8.02
CA PRO A 215 16.35 -20.96 -7.62
C PRO A 215 15.72 -19.80 -6.85
N LEU A 216 14.56 -19.32 -7.30
CA LEU A 216 13.75 -18.34 -6.59
C LEU A 216 12.52 -19.04 -6.00
N PHE A 217 12.35 -18.93 -4.68
CA PHE A 217 11.16 -19.34 -3.96
C PHE A 217 10.45 -18.09 -3.45
N ALA A 218 9.17 -17.97 -3.73
CA ALA A 218 8.37 -16.84 -3.28
C ALA A 218 6.99 -17.34 -2.81
N PRO A 219 6.92 -17.96 -1.62
CA PRO A 219 5.65 -18.34 -1.04
C PRO A 219 4.82 -17.09 -0.75
N MET A 220 3.50 -17.21 -0.86
CA MET A 220 2.56 -16.10 -0.76
C MET A 220 1.47 -16.45 0.24
N THR A 221 1.09 -15.47 1.06
CA THR A 221 -0.04 -15.61 2.00
C THR A 221 -1.38 -15.40 1.31
N ARG A 222 -1.44 -14.60 0.23
CA ARG A 222 -2.67 -14.26 -0.50
C ARG A 222 -2.66 -14.81 -1.92
N SER A 223 -3.80 -15.36 -2.36
CA SER A 223 -3.94 -15.98 -3.68
C SER A 223 -3.90 -14.97 -4.84
N PHE A 224 -4.45 -13.77 -4.62
CA PHE A 224 -4.37 -12.68 -5.60
C PHE A 224 -2.93 -12.18 -5.76
N VAL A 225 -2.23 -11.94 -4.63
CA VAL A 225 -0.80 -11.59 -4.63
C VAL A 225 0.04 -12.65 -5.34
N MET A 226 -0.23 -13.94 -5.13
CA MET A 226 0.43 -15.03 -5.87
C MET A 226 0.27 -14.89 -7.38
N SER A 227 -0.93 -14.59 -7.85
CA SER A 227 -1.21 -14.48 -9.29
C SER A 227 -0.44 -13.30 -9.92
N VAL A 228 -0.41 -12.16 -9.23
CA VAL A 228 0.38 -11.00 -9.66
C VAL A 228 1.87 -11.30 -9.60
N ALA A 229 2.36 -11.91 -8.53
CA ALA A 229 3.75 -12.27 -8.36
C ALA A 229 4.23 -13.25 -9.44
N GLN A 230 3.43 -14.25 -9.79
CA GLN A 230 3.74 -15.18 -10.88
C GLN A 230 3.92 -14.45 -12.21
N GLU A 231 3.03 -13.50 -12.54
CA GLU A 231 3.14 -12.72 -13.78
C GLU A 231 4.39 -11.82 -13.77
N VAL A 232 4.66 -11.14 -12.65
CA VAL A 232 5.85 -10.30 -12.49
C VAL A 232 7.15 -11.10 -12.63
N VAL A 233 7.22 -12.28 -11.99
CA VAL A 233 8.38 -13.17 -12.07
C VAL A 233 8.52 -13.72 -13.49
N LYS A 234 7.43 -14.19 -14.11
CA LYS A 234 7.41 -14.69 -15.49
C LYS A 234 7.90 -13.63 -16.48
N GLN A 235 7.40 -12.40 -16.37
CA GLN A 235 7.82 -11.29 -17.21
C GLN A 235 9.31 -10.96 -17.00
N SER A 236 9.77 -10.98 -15.75
CA SER A 236 11.19 -10.76 -15.42
C SER A 236 12.12 -11.81 -16.03
N TYR A 237 11.69 -13.09 -16.05
CA TYR A 237 12.41 -14.18 -16.69
C TYR A 237 12.38 -14.05 -18.22
N LEU A 238 11.24 -13.64 -18.79
CA LEU A 238 11.09 -13.39 -20.22
C LEU A 238 12.04 -12.28 -20.72
N GLU A 239 12.13 -11.17 -19.99
CA GLU A 239 13.03 -10.05 -20.31
C GLU A 239 14.52 -10.46 -20.33
N LYS A 240 14.89 -11.48 -19.54
CA LYS A 240 16.24 -12.06 -19.52
C LYS A 240 16.43 -13.20 -20.52
N GLY A 241 15.44 -13.49 -21.36
CA GLY A 241 15.48 -14.56 -22.35
C GLY A 241 15.46 -15.96 -21.73
N ARG A 242 15.02 -16.10 -20.47
CA ARG A 242 15.02 -17.36 -19.70
C ARG A 242 13.60 -17.77 -19.29
N SER A 243 12.63 -17.59 -20.18
CA SER A 243 11.23 -17.98 -19.93
C SER A 243 11.06 -19.47 -19.61
N GLY A 244 11.92 -20.34 -20.15
CA GLY A 244 11.91 -21.79 -19.87
C GLY A 244 12.31 -22.17 -18.44
N ASP A 245 13.02 -21.29 -17.73
CA ASP A 245 13.46 -21.54 -16.35
C ASP A 245 12.40 -21.09 -15.32
N PHE A 246 11.32 -20.45 -15.78
CA PHE A 246 10.24 -20.03 -14.90
C PHE A 246 9.49 -21.25 -14.32
N ARG A 247 9.32 -21.23 -12.99
CA ARG A 247 8.71 -22.31 -12.22
C ARG A 247 7.59 -21.74 -11.35
N ALA A 248 6.35 -21.81 -11.85
CA ALA A 248 5.18 -21.31 -11.14
C ALA A 248 4.94 -22.03 -9.79
N ASP A 249 5.34 -23.30 -9.69
CA ASP A 249 5.25 -24.10 -8.46
C ASP A 249 6.07 -23.56 -7.29
N ARG A 250 7.08 -22.72 -7.56
CA ARG A 250 7.90 -22.06 -6.53
C ARG A 250 7.32 -20.73 -6.05
N ILE A 251 6.29 -20.23 -6.75
CA ILE A 251 5.59 -18.99 -6.46
C ILE A 251 4.14 -19.36 -6.10
N ASN A 252 3.97 -19.91 -4.92
CA ASN A 252 2.76 -20.62 -4.53
C ASN A 252 2.07 -19.97 -3.34
N TYR A 253 0.75 -20.07 -3.31
CA TYR A 253 -0.07 -19.76 -2.15
C TYR A 253 0.05 -20.90 -1.14
N LEU A 254 0.25 -20.56 0.14
CA LEU A 254 0.30 -21.54 1.23
C LEU A 254 -1.01 -21.57 2.02
N THR A 255 -1.35 -20.46 2.68
CA THR A 255 -2.53 -20.31 3.52
C THR A 255 -2.72 -18.84 3.87
N ASP A 256 -3.96 -18.43 4.14
CA ASP A 256 -4.32 -17.10 4.66
C ASP A 256 -4.08 -16.97 6.18
N ASP A 257 -3.89 -18.08 6.89
CA ASP A 257 -3.57 -18.06 8.32
C ASP A 257 -2.13 -17.60 8.56
N GLN A 258 -1.95 -16.54 9.35
CA GLN A 258 -0.66 -15.88 9.55
C GLN A 258 0.42 -16.84 10.08
N PHE A 259 0.14 -17.60 11.15
CA PHE A 259 1.15 -18.48 11.74
C PHE A 259 1.31 -19.79 10.97
N GLY A 260 0.25 -20.29 10.34
CA GLY A 260 0.32 -21.39 9.38
C GLY A 260 1.20 -21.04 8.18
N TYR A 261 1.09 -19.81 7.66
CA TYR A 261 1.95 -19.30 6.60
C TYR A 261 3.41 -19.30 7.04
N VAL A 262 3.69 -18.74 8.22
CA VAL A 262 5.05 -18.68 8.79
C VAL A 262 5.64 -20.06 9.03
N ALA A 263 4.86 -21.00 9.55
CA ALA A 263 5.29 -22.38 9.73
C ALA A 263 5.61 -23.04 8.37
N GLY A 264 4.81 -22.78 7.34
CA GLY A 264 5.05 -23.26 5.98
C GLY A 264 6.33 -22.68 5.37
N VAL A 265 6.54 -21.36 5.49
CA VAL A 265 7.76 -20.69 5.03
C VAL A 265 8.97 -21.17 5.83
N GLY A 266 8.86 -21.34 7.16
CA GLY A 266 9.93 -21.87 7.98
C GLY A 266 10.31 -23.31 7.61
N GLY A 267 9.31 -24.16 7.34
CA GLY A 267 9.54 -25.51 6.81
C GLY A 267 10.24 -25.51 5.45
N LEU A 268 9.89 -24.56 4.57
CA LEU A 268 10.58 -24.33 3.30
C LEU A 268 12.04 -23.89 3.53
N MET A 269 12.29 -22.94 4.43
CA MET A 269 13.64 -22.49 4.77
C MET A 269 14.50 -23.65 5.26
N ASN A 270 13.97 -24.50 6.15
CA ASN A 270 14.74 -25.60 6.75
C ASN A 270 15.04 -26.73 5.75
N ARG A 271 14.15 -26.95 4.77
CA ARG A 271 14.33 -27.98 3.72
C ARG A 271 15.25 -27.50 2.60
N GLU A 272 14.93 -26.35 2.00
CA GLU A 272 15.62 -25.84 0.81
C GLU A 272 16.90 -25.08 1.18
N LYS A 273 16.99 -24.58 2.42
CA LYS A 273 18.12 -23.80 2.93
C LYS A 273 18.48 -22.68 1.95
N PRO A 274 17.64 -21.66 1.76
CA PRO A 274 18.00 -20.50 0.92
C PRO A 274 19.24 -19.80 1.50
N ALA A 275 20.11 -19.27 0.64
CA ALA A 275 21.28 -18.49 1.08
C ALA A 275 20.98 -17.00 1.22
N ALA A 276 19.89 -16.51 0.62
CA ALA A 276 19.40 -15.15 0.81
C ALA A 276 17.88 -15.16 1.08
N CYS A 277 17.45 -14.41 2.07
CA CYS A 277 16.05 -14.21 2.42
C CYS A 277 15.69 -12.72 2.32
N PHE A 278 14.65 -12.41 1.56
CA PHE A 278 14.13 -11.06 1.40
C PHE A 278 12.76 -10.95 2.06
N TYR A 279 12.58 -9.98 2.95
CA TYR A 279 11.32 -9.72 3.66
C TYR A 279 10.87 -8.28 3.39
N LEU A 280 10.12 -8.04 2.32
CA LEU A 280 9.86 -6.69 1.82
C LEU A 280 8.35 -6.45 1.65
N GLY A 281 7.72 -5.79 2.61
CA GLY A 281 6.27 -5.58 2.63
C GLY A 281 5.71 -5.26 4.01
N THR A 282 4.41 -5.50 4.18
CA THR A 282 3.74 -5.37 5.49
C THR A 282 3.92 -6.65 6.29
N PHE A 283 4.45 -6.51 7.50
CA PHE A 283 4.63 -7.59 8.45
C PHE A 283 4.12 -7.21 9.84
N TYR A 284 3.82 -8.20 10.66
CA TYR A 284 3.47 -8.06 12.08
C TYR A 284 4.29 -9.04 12.93
N ALA A 285 3.64 -9.76 13.85
CA ALA A 285 4.26 -10.65 14.84
C ALA A 285 5.19 -11.72 14.24
N GLU A 286 5.01 -12.08 12.97
CA GLU A 286 5.83 -13.03 12.24
C GLU A 286 7.24 -12.53 11.88
N SER A 287 7.47 -11.22 11.92
CA SER A 287 8.73 -10.59 11.48
C SER A 287 9.95 -11.27 12.10
N LEU A 288 9.94 -11.41 13.43
CA LEU A 288 11.06 -11.99 14.17
C LEU A 288 11.17 -13.50 13.97
N ILE A 289 10.05 -14.20 13.79
CA ILE A 289 10.04 -15.66 13.57
C ILE A 289 10.67 -15.98 12.20
N LEU A 290 10.27 -15.25 11.16
CA LEU A 290 10.86 -15.37 9.82
C LEU A 290 12.34 -14.96 9.85
N ALA A 291 12.68 -13.87 10.55
CA ALA A 291 14.05 -13.42 10.67
C ALA A 291 14.95 -14.47 11.36
N GLU A 292 14.58 -14.94 12.54
CA GLU A 292 15.32 -15.96 13.29
C GLU A 292 15.46 -17.27 12.50
N THR A 293 14.40 -17.69 11.80
CA THR A 293 14.47 -18.91 10.98
C THR A 293 15.45 -18.74 9.82
N GLY A 294 15.45 -17.59 9.15
CA GLY A 294 16.41 -17.29 8.09
C GLY A 294 17.85 -17.23 8.60
N HIS A 295 18.06 -16.67 9.79
CA HIS A 295 19.36 -16.65 10.46
C HIS A 295 19.83 -18.08 10.78
N SER A 296 18.93 -18.94 11.27
CA SER A 296 19.24 -20.32 11.64
C SER A 296 19.75 -21.17 10.47
N VAL A 297 19.33 -20.86 9.24
CA VAL A 297 19.81 -21.53 8.02
C VAL A 297 21.04 -20.84 7.40
N GLY A 298 21.56 -19.78 8.04
CA GLY A 298 22.72 -19.02 7.59
C GLY A 298 22.46 -18.19 6.33
N ALA A 299 21.22 -17.75 6.11
CA ALA A 299 20.90 -16.87 4.99
C ALA A 299 21.31 -15.42 5.30
N ILE A 300 21.76 -14.68 4.29
CA ILE A 300 21.79 -13.21 4.39
C ILE A 300 20.35 -12.69 4.31
N GLN A 301 20.03 -11.72 5.15
CA GLN A 301 18.66 -11.25 5.31
C GLN A 301 18.56 -9.77 5.02
N ILE A 302 17.70 -9.43 4.07
CA ILE A 302 17.39 -8.05 3.70
C ILE A 302 15.90 -7.85 3.90
N ALA A 303 15.55 -7.03 4.88
CA ALA A 303 14.17 -6.75 5.24
C ALA A 303 13.79 -5.30 4.90
N GLY A 304 12.49 -5.02 4.88
CA GLY A 304 11.96 -3.68 4.65
C GLY A 304 10.47 -3.62 4.93
N THR A 305 10.08 -2.69 5.79
CA THR A 305 8.69 -2.47 6.15
C THR A 305 8.46 -1.01 6.53
N ALA A 306 7.25 -0.53 6.29
CA ALA A 306 6.75 0.74 6.77
C ALA A 306 5.88 0.61 8.02
N GLU A 307 5.75 -0.60 8.58
CA GLU A 307 5.08 -0.83 9.86
C GLU A 307 6.02 -0.43 11.02
N PRO A 308 5.77 0.70 11.73
CA PRO A 308 6.72 1.23 12.72
C PRO A 308 6.97 0.28 13.89
N SER A 309 5.97 -0.54 14.22
CA SER A 309 6.05 -1.51 15.31
C SER A 309 6.99 -2.68 15.01
N GLN A 310 7.27 -2.99 13.74
CA GLN A 310 8.09 -4.13 13.34
C GLN A 310 9.53 -3.77 12.93
N ILE A 311 9.78 -2.50 12.57
CA ILE A 311 11.11 -2.03 12.18
C ILE A 311 12.20 -2.44 13.20
N PRO A 312 12.02 -2.30 14.53
CA PRO A 312 13.06 -2.67 15.50
C PRO A 312 13.43 -4.15 15.44
N PHE A 313 12.49 -5.05 15.15
CA PHE A 313 12.76 -6.49 15.06
C PHE A 313 13.62 -6.80 13.84
N PHE A 314 13.31 -6.23 12.67
CA PHE A 314 14.13 -6.42 11.49
C PHE A 314 15.50 -5.77 11.62
N VAL A 315 15.59 -4.58 12.22
CA VAL A 315 16.89 -3.94 12.51
C VAL A 315 17.77 -4.81 13.41
N ALA A 316 17.17 -5.51 14.38
CA ALA A 316 17.92 -6.38 15.29
C ALA A 316 18.29 -7.73 14.67
N ALA A 317 17.45 -8.29 13.80
CA ALA A 317 17.58 -9.68 13.33
C ALA A 317 18.07 -9.83 11.87
N CYS A 318 18.07 -8.78 11.06
CA CYS A 318 18.49 -8.83 9.65
C CYS A 318 19.77 -8.02 9.39
N ASP A 319 20.54 -8.41 8.37
CA ASP A 319 21.79 -7.73 7.99
C ASP A 319 21.53 -6.31 7.46
N TYR A 320 20.44 -6.14 6.70
CA TYR A 320 20.00 -4.84 6.21
C TYR A 320 18.49 -4.68 6.37
N THR A 321 18.06 -3.49 6.78
CA THR A 321 16.64 -3.15 6.92
C THR A 321 16.33 -1.83 6.24
N LEU A 322 15.35 -1.85 5.33
CA LEU A 322 14.74 -0.64 4.76
C LEU A 322 13.71 -0.09 5.75
N ILE A 323 13.84 1.18 6.09
CA ILE A 323 13.01 1.83 7.11
C ILE A 323 11.94 2.70 6.44
N GLY A 324 10.66 2.35 6.61
CA GLY A 324 9.57 3.25 6.25
C GLY A 324 9.55 3.57 4.77
N GLU A 325 9.81 4.85 4.46
CA GLU A 325 9.80 5.39 3.11
C GLU A 325 10.86 4.79 2.18
N GLU A 326 11.91 4.17 2.72
CA GLU A 326 12.93 3.50 1.92
C GLU A 326 12.35 2.32 1.11
N LEU A 327 11.32 1.64 1.64
CA LEU A 327 10.62 0.56 0.93
C LEU A 327 9.91 1.11 -0.33
N PHE A 328 9.27 2.27 -0.22
CA PHE A 328 8.56 2.89 -1.35
C PHE A 328 9.51 3.54 -2.36
N ALA A 329 10.68 3.99 -1.90
CA ALA A 329 11.74 4.52 -2.76
C ALA A 329 12.46 3.43 -3.56
N ALA A 330 12.27 2.16 -3.20
CA ALA A 330 13.02 1.04 -3.77
C ALA A 330 12.82 0.86 -5.28
N SER A 331 11.59 1.00 -5.77
CA SER A 331 11.31 0.89 -7.21
C SER A 331 12.06 1.95 -8.01
N ALA A 332 12.01 3.22 -7.57
CA ALA A 332 12.73 4.32 -8.20
C ALA A 332 14.25 4.11 -8.20
N TYR A 333 14.78 3.49 -7.14
CA TYR A 333 16.21 3.22 -6.98
C TYR A 333 16.69 2.08 -7.90
N LEU A 334 15.92 0.99 -7.98
CA LEU A 334 16.26 -0.21 -8.76
C LEU A 334 15.98 -0.01 -10.25
N SER A 335 14.86 0.62 -10.62
CA SER A 335 14.45 0.86 -12.01
C SER A 335 15.26 1.97 -12.68
N ARG A 336 15.78 2.92 -11.89
CA ARG A 336 16.39 4.18 -12.36
C ARG A 336 15.48 4.97 -13.32
N ASN A 337 14.16 4.73 -13.28
CA ASN A 337 13.23 5.39 -14.17
C ASN A 337 13.17 6.89 -13.84
N PRO A 338 13.45 7.79 -14.80
CA PRO A 338 13.47 9.23 -14.55
C PRO A 338 12.18 9.77 -13.91
N ARG A 339 11.02 9.17 -14.25
CA ARG A 339 9.73 9.59 -13.69
C ARG A 339 9.63 9.28 -12.19
N GLU A 340 10.03 8.09 -11.78
CA GLU A 340 10.00 7.64 -10.39
C GLU A 340 11.04 8.40 -9.56
N VAL A 341 12.25 8.54 -10.09
CA VAL A 341 13.34 9.30 -9.48
C VAL A 341 12.97 10.76 -9.26
N GLY A 342 12.36 11.40 -10.27
CA GLY A 342 11.92 12.79 -10.17
C GLY A 342 10.76 12.99 -9.19
N SER A 343 9.82 12.05 -9.14
CA SER A 343 8.74 12.06 -8.15
C SER A 343 9.30 11.94 -6.73
N LEU A 344 10.19 10.97 -6.49
CA LEU A 344 10.85 10.76 -5.20
C LEU A 344 11.57 12.04 -4.74
N LYS A 345 12.37 12.65 -5.63
CA LYS A 345 13.07 13.90 -5.29
C LYS A 345 12.11 15.05 -4.97
N GLY A 346 11.02 15.17 -5.73
CA GLY A 346 9.99 16.19 -5.49
C GLY A 346 9.30 16.00 -4.15
N GLN A 347 9.02 14.75 -3.76
CA GLN A 347 8.44 14.43 -2.45
C GLN A 347 9.43 14.74 -1.30
N ASP A 348 10.71 14.39 -1.44
CA ASP A 348 11.73 14.70 -0.43
C ASP A 348 11.88 16.21 -0.21
N ILE A 349 11.94 16.99 -1.30
CA ILE A 349 12.02 18.46 -1.20
C ILE A 349 10.73 19.04 -0.61
N SER A 350 9.56 18.51 -0.98
CA SER A 350 8.29 18.91 -0.39
C SER A 350 8.29 18.70 1.13
N LYS A 351 8.77 17.54 1.60
CA LYS A 351 8.91 17.25 3.03
C LYS A 351 9.88 18.22 3.71
N LEU A 352 11.02 18.53 3.10
CA LEU A 352 11.97 19.50 3.65
C LEU A 352 11.36 20.91 3.78
N VAL A 353 10.57 21.35 2.80
CA VAL A 353 9.85 22.63 2.86
C VAL A 353 8.84 22.62 4.00
N ILE A 354 8.08 21.53 4.17
CA ILE A 354 7.11 21.38 5.27
C ILE A 354 7.84 21.41 6.62
N ILE A 355 8.94 20.66 6.76
CA ILE A 355 9.77 20.65 7.99
C ILE A 355 10.28 22.05 8.29
N PHE A 356 10.77 22.78 7.29
CA PHE A 356 11.22 24.16 7.47
C PHE A 356 10.10 25.09 7.94
N ILE A 357 8.90 24.99 7.35
CA ILE A 357 7.73 25.78 7.77
C ILE A 357 7.32 25.45 9.21
N ILE A 358 7.35 24.17 9.60
CA ILE A 358 7.05 23.73 10.97
C ILE A 358 8.08 24.32 11.93
N ILE A 359 9.38 24.15 11.66
CA ILE A 359 10.45 24.69 12.52
C ILE A 359 10.33 26.21 12.64
N LEU A 360 10.14 26.91 11.52
CA LEU A 360 9.96 28.36 11.51
C LEU A 360 8.74 28.78 12.34
N GLY A 361 7.61 28.09 12.19
CA GLY A 361 6.41 28.32 12.97
C GLY A 361 6.61 28.08 14.47
N THR A 362 7.30 26.98 14.84
CA THR A 362 7.64 26.68 16.22
C THR A 362 8.55 27.75 16.82
N VAL A 363 9.60 28.17 16.11
CA VAL A 363 10.51 29.22 16.59
C VAL A 363 9.79 30.56 16.72
N LEU A 364 8.98 30.96 15.73
CA LEU A 364 8.21 32.21 15.79
C LEU A 364 7.28 32.22 17.00
N MET A 365 6.54 31.13 17.23
CA MET A 365 5.67 30.98 18.39
C MET A 365 6.45 31.03 19.71
N SER A 366 7.56 30.31 19.82
CA SER A 366 8.38 30.29 21.03
C SER A 366 8.99 31.67 21.33
N VAL A 367 9.48 32.39 20.33
CA VAL A 367 10.07 33.73 20.51
C VAL A 367 8.98 34.76 20.79
N SER A 368 7.82 34.67 20.14
CA SER A 368 6.68 35.56 20.39
C SER A 368 6.17 35.49 21.83
N GLN A 369 6.27 34.33 22.48
CA GLN A 369 5.87 34.12 23.88
C GLN A 369 6.99 34.43 24.89
N SER A 370 8.20 34.77 24.44
CA SER A 370 9.30 35.18 25.33
C SER A 370 9.17 36.65 25.75
N GLU A 371 9.75 37.03 26.89
CA GLU A 371 9.76 38.41 27.39
C GLU A 371 10.30 39.43 26.37
N TRP A 372 11.18 38.99 25.46
CA TRP A 372 11.71 39.81 24.38
C TRP A 372 10.70 40.00 23.23
N GLY A 373 9.93 38.96 22.92
CA GLY A 373 8.87 38.99 21.91
C GLY A 373 7.70 39.88 22.31
N GLU A 374 7.31 39.84 23.59
CA GLU A 374 6.26 40.71 24.15
C GLU A 374 6.65 42.18 24.08
N LYS A 375 7.91 42.52 24.39
CA LYS A 375 8.41 43.90 24.33
C LYS A 375 8.53 44.45 22.91
N SER A 376 8.73 43.58 21.92
CA SER A 376 9.05 44.01 20.56
C SER A 376 7.83 44.28 19.68
N GLY A 377 6.62 43.85 20.07
CA GLY A 377 5.32 44.13 19.42
C GLY A 377 5.14 43.64 17.97
N GLY A 378 6.14 43.80 17.10
CA GLY A 378 6.18 43.31 15.73
C GLY A 378 6.31 41.79 15.62
N MET A 379 6.95 41.13 16.60
CA MET A 379 7.11 39.67 16.60
C MET A 379 5.78 38.94 16.84
N GLN A 380 4.91 39.49 17.69
CA GLN A 380 3.55 38.98 17.89
C GLN A 380 2.71 39.13 16.62
N LYS A 381 2.70 40.31 15.98
CA LYS A 381 1.98 40.52 14.71
C LYS A 381 2.47 39.61 13.59
N ALA A 382 3.78 39.38 13.48
CA ALA A 382 4.35 38.47 12.49
C ALA A 382 3.91 37.02 12.74
N THR A 383 3.83 36.61 14.01
CA THR A 383 3.39 35.27 14.41
C THR A 383 1.90 35.08 14.14
N GLU A 384 1.06 36.06 14.48
CA GLU A 384 -0.38 36.05 14.17
C GLU A 384 -0.64 35.96 12.66
N ALA A 385 0.04 36.78 11.86
CA ALA A 385 -0.09 36.74 10.41
C ALA A 385 0.33 35.39 9.80
N PHE A 386 1.40 34.77 10.33
CA PHE A 386 1.84 33.44 9.91
C PHE A 386 0.82 32.35 10.28
N MET A 387 0.26 32.40 11.50
CA MET A 387 -0.75 31.44 11.94
C MET A 387 -2.08 31.61 11.18
N ASP A 388 -2.47 32.84 10.88
CA ASP A 388 -3.68 33.13 10.07
C ASP A 388 -3.52 32.69 8.61
N LEU A 389 -2.30 32.73 8.06
CA LEU A 389 -2.02 32.16 6.74
C LEU A 389 -2.20 30.63 6.72
N LEU A 390 -1.80 29.95 7.80
CA LEU A 390 -1.87 28.48 7.88
C LEU A 390 -3.26 27.96 8.27
N LYS A 391 -4.05 28.73 9.02
CA LYS A 391 -5.42 28.37 9.35
C LYS A 391 -6.30 28.46 8.11
N ALA A 392 -6.87 27.34 7.68
CA ALA A 392 -8.10 27.35 6.89
C ALA A 392 -9.21 27.85 7.84
N LYS A 393 -9.91 28.92 7.46
CA LYS A 393 -10.99 29.48 8.29
C LYS A 393 -12.26 28.68 8.13
#